data_AF-A0A3Q7IMP3-F1
#
_entry.id   AF-A0A3Q7IMP3-F1
#
_cell.length_a   1.000
_cell.length_b   1.000
_cell.length_c   1.000
_cell.angle_alpha   90.00
_cell.angle_beta   90.00
_cell.angle_gamma   90.00
#
_symmetry.space_group_name_H-M   'P 1'
#
loop_
_entity.id
_entity.type
_entity.pdbx_description
1 polymer ?
#
loop_
_entity_poly.entity_id
_entity_poly.type
_entity_poly.pdbx_seq_one_letter_code
_entity_poly.pdbx_strand_id
1 'polypeptide(L)' 'MGKVHGSLARAGKVRGQTPKVAKQDKKKKPRGRAHKRMQYNRRFVTAESKIVAIKHYSGYWGLFDLVI' A
#
# COMPACT_ATOMS: atom_id res chain seq x y z
N MET A 1 38.16 -4.72 19.52
CA MET A 1 37.65 -5.50 18.35
C MET A 1 37.11 -4.53 17.32
N GLY A 2 37.89 -4.26 16.26
CA GLY A 2 37.66 -3.16 15.33
C GLY A 2 36.62 -3.43 14.24
N LYS A 3 36.32 -2.39 13.45
CA LYS A 3 35.45 -2.45 12.26
C LYS A 3 36.17 -3.26 11.15
N VAL A 4 35.67 -4.46 10.85
CA VAL A 4 36.28 -5.37 9.87
C VAL A 4 35.56 -5.31 8.51
N HIS A 5 36.32 -5.26 7.40
CA HIS A 5 35.84 -5.27 6.01
C HIS A 5 35.25 -6.62 5.59
N GLY A 6 34.18 -6.61 4.78
CA GLY A 6 33.38 -7.79 4.40
C GLY A 6 34.20 -9.02 4.05
N SER A 7 34.06 -10.10 4.84
CA SER A 7 34.67 -11.40 4.57
C SER A 7 33.61 -12.45 4.25
N LEU A 8 34.01 -13.55 3.60
CA LEU A 8 33.12 -14.65 3.22
C LEU A 8 32.35 -15.21 4.42
N ALA A 9 32.95 -15.22 5.62
CA ALA A 9 32.34 -15.64 6.88
C ALA A 9 31.11 -14.81 7.30
N ARG A 10 30.85 -13.66 6.66
CA ARG A 10 29.69 -12.79 6.94
C ARG A 10 28.63 -12.82 5.83
N ALA A 11 28.76 -13.71 4.86
CA ALA A 11 27.74 -13.94 3.85
C ALA A 11 26.42 -14.36 4.51
N GLY A 12 25.30 -13.82 4.04
CA GLY A 12 23.96 -14.15 4.57
C GLY A 12 23.62 -13.56 5.94
N LYS A 13 24.53 -12.82 6.61
CA LYS A 13 24.33 -12.22 7.94
C LYS A 13 22.96 -11.57 8.11
N VAL A 14 22.59 -10.69 7.19
CA VAL A 14 21.35 -9.90 7.29
C VAL A 14 20.09 -10.77 7.12
N ARG A 15 20.14 -11.79 6.24
CA ARG A 15 19.02 -12.70 6.01
C ARG A 15 18.81 -13.67 7.17
N GLY A 16 19.87 -14.05 7.89
CA GLY A 16 19.78 -14.87 9.10
C GLY A 16 19.39 -14.08 10.36
N GLN A 17 19.73 -12.79 10.43
CA GLN A 17 19.36 -11.92 11.54
C GLN A 17 17.88 -11.50 11.51
N THR A 18 17.26 -11.46 10.33
CA THR A 18 15.87 -11.00 10.20
C THR A 18 14.90 -12.11 10.60
N PRO A 19 13.87 -11.80 11.43
CA PRO A 19 12.87 -12.79 11.82
C PRO A 19 12.13 -13.29 10.57
N LYS A 20 11.98 -14.62 10.46
CA LYS A 20 11.31 -15.22 9.30
C LYS A 20 9.79 -15.08 9.43
N VAL A 21 9.25 -14.06 8.78
CA VAL A 21 7.78 -13.87 8.72
C VAL A 21 7.19 -14.82 7.68
N ALA A 22 6.20 -15.62 8.09
CA ALA A 22 5.44 -16.49 7.19
C ALA A 22 4.59 -15.64 6.22
N LYS A 23 4.34 -16.17 5.01
CA LYS A 23 3.47 -15.47 4.05
C LYS A 23 2.04 -15.55 4.57
N GLN A 24 1.37 -14.40 4.65
CA GLN A 24 -0.06 -14.35 4.93
C GLN A 24 -0.85 -14.96 3.77
N ASP A 25 -1.89 -15.71 4.11
CA ASP A 25 -2.85 -16.19 3.12
C ASP A 25 -3.66 -15.03 2.55
N LYS A 26 -3.64 -14.91 1.21
CA LYS A 26 -4.32 -13.85 0.48
C LYS A 26 -5.19 -14.45 -0.60
N LYS A 27 -6.39 -13.91 -0.77
CA LYS A 27 -7.29 -14.28 -1.87
C LYS A 27 -6.57 -14.11 -3.21
N LYS A 28 -6.79 -15.05 -4.12
CA LYS A 28 -6.19 -15.01 -5.46
C LYS A 28 -6.62 -13.73 -6.17
N LYS A 29 -5.65 -12.97 -6.65
CA LYS A 29 -5.95 -11.83 -7.53
C LYS A 29 -6.47 -12.39 -8.86
N PRO A 30 -7.52 -11.79 -9.45
CA PRO A 30 -7.95 -12.18 -10.79
C PRO A 30 -6.81 -11.93 -11.77
N ARG A 31 -6.70 -12.77 -12.79
CA ARG A 31 -5.64 -12.73 -13.80
C ARG A 31 -6.17 -12.22 -15.15
N GLY A 32 -5.26 -11.84 -16.05
CA GLY A 32 -5.60 -11.46 -17.43
C GLY A 32 -6.53 -10.24 -17.54
N ARG A 33 -7.59 -10.36 -18.34
CA ARG A 33 -8.52 -9.27 -18.66
C ARG A 33 -9.22 -8.69 -17.42
N ALA A 34 -9.63 -9.55 -16.49
CA ALA A 34 -10.28 -9.11 -15.26
C ALA A 34 -9.33 -8.23 -14.41
N HIS A 35 -8.03 -8.55 -14.38
CA HIS A 35 -7.04 -7.71 -13.71
C HIS A 35 -6.88 -6.35 -14.39
N LYS A 36 -6.78 -6.33 -15.72
CA LYS A 36 -6.66 -5.09 -16.51
C LYS A 36 -7.86 -4.18 -16.30
N ARG A 37 -9.09 -4.71 -16.27
CA ARG A 37 -10.32 -3.92 -15.99
C ARG A 37 -10.27 -3.28 -14.60
N MET A 38 -9.88 -4.03 -13.57
CA MET A 38 -9.74 -3.47 -12.23
C MET A 38 -8.64 -2.40 -12.15
N GLN A 39 -7.51 -2.58 -12.85
CA GLN A 39 -6.44 -1.58 -12.88
C GLN A 39 -6.89 -0.28 -13.56
N TYR A 40 -7.57 -0.38 -14.71
CA TYR A 40 -8.10 0.78 -15.43
C TYR A 40 -9.11 1.55 -14.59
N ASN A 41 -10.09 0.86 -14.01
CA ASN A 41 -11.10 1.49 -13.16
C ASN A 41 -10.45 2.19 -11.95
N ARG A 42 -9.44 1.57 -11.30
CA ARG A 42 -8.74 2.19 -10.16
C ARG A 42 -7.92 3.42 -10.54
N ARG A 43 -7.27 3.41 -11.70
CA ARG A 43 -6.31 4.45 -12.10
C ARG A 43 -6.98 5.67 -12.73
N PHE A 44 -8.02 5.45 -13.52
CA PHE A 44 -8.60 6.52 -14.34
C PHE A 44 -10.01 6.85 -13.87
N VAL A 45 -10.91 5.86 -13.82
CA VAL A 45 -12.34 6.10 -13.52
C VAL A 45 -12.61 6.49 -12.06
N THR A 46 -12.01 5.79 -11.10
CA THR A 46 -12.23 6.02 -9.67
C THR A 46 -11.34 7.14 -9.11
N ALA A 47 -10.22 7.46 -9.76
CA ALA A 47 -9.37 8.59 -9.35
C ALA A 47 -10.04 9.93 -9.67
N GLU A 48 -10.67 10.05 -10.84
CA GLU A 48 -11.41 11.26 -11.26
C GLU A 48 -12.65 11.52 -10.39
N SER A 49 -13.39 10.46 -10.02
CA SER A 49 -14.60 10.58 -9.17
C SER A 49 -14.29 10.85 -7.69
N LYS A 50 -13.13 10.45 -7.17
CA LYS A 50 -12.71 10.76 -5.80
C LYS A 50 -12.33 12.23 -5.60
N ILE A 51 -11.79 12.90 -6.62
CA ILE A 51 -11.49 14.34 -6.55
C ILE A 51 -12.78 15.16 -6.36
N VAL A 52 -13.88 14.75 -6.99
CA VAL A 52 -15.18 15.42 -6.87
C VAL A 52 -15.87 15.05 -5.55
N ALA A 53 -15.87 13.78 -5.16
CA ALA A 53 -16.54 13.32 -3.93
C ALA A 53 -15.87 13.85 -2.65
N ILE A 54 -14.53 13.90 -2.58
CA ILE A 54 -13.82 14.44 -1.41
C ILE A 54 -14.07 15.95 -1.25
N LYS A 55 -14.17 16.69 -2.37
CA LYS A 55 -14.54 18.11 -2.35
C LYS A 55 -15.99 18.33 -1.88
N HIS A 56 -16.91 17.43 -2.25
CA HIS A 56 -18.33 17.56 -1.88
C HIS A 56 -18.56 17.25 -0.40
N TYR A 57 -17.93 16.22 0.17
CA TYR A 57 -18.07 15.89 1.60
C TYR A 57 -17.31 16.85 2.55
N SER A 58 -16.24 17.50 2.11
CA SER A 58 -15.55 18.50 2.94
C SER A 58 -16.35 19.79 3.14
N GLY A 59 -17.39 20.05 2.32
CA GLY A 59 -18.19 21.28 2.38
C GLY A 59 -19.43 21.19 3.27
N TYR A 60 -19.95 19.99 3.57
CA TYR A 60 -21.15 19.81 4.39
C TYR A 60 -20.86 19.47 5.86
N TRP A 61 -19.61 19.18 6.22
CA TRP A 61 -19.20 18.92 7.60
C TRP A 61 -18.70 20.17 8.35
N GLY A 62 -18.51 21.30 7.68
CA GLY A 62 -18.03 22.55 8.32
C GLY A 62 -19.13 23.50 8.79
N LEU A 63 -20.40 23.21 8.52
CA LEU A 63 -21.54 24.09 8.79
C LEU A 63 -22.56 23.48 9.77
N PHE A 64 -22.33 22.26 10.25
CA PHE A 64 -23.19 21.58 11.22
C PHE A 64 -22.65 21.62 12.66
N ASP A 65 -21.39 22.03 12.85
CA ASP A 65 -20.74 22.13 14.17
C ASP A 65 -20.84 23.54 14.81
N LEU A 66 -21.67 24.44 14.27
CA LEU A 66 -21.90 25.81 14.80
C LEU A 66 -23.36 26.06 15.24
N VAL A 67 -24.17 25.00 15.40
CA VAL A 67 -25.58 25.10 15.86
C VAL A 67 -25.88 24.10 17.01
N ILE A 68 -24.85 23.59 17.70
CA ILE A 68 -24.98 23.03 19.06
C ILE A 68 -23.89 23.64 19.93
#